data_AF-A0A7Y9SK74-F1
#
_entry.id   AF-A0A7Y9SK74-F1
#
_cell.length_a   1.000
_cell.length_b   1.000
_cell.length_c   1.000
_cell.angle_alpha   90.00
_cell.angle_beta   90.00
_cell.angle_gamma   90.00
#
_symmetry.space_group_name_H-M   'P 1'
#
loop_
_entity.id
_entity.type
_entity.pdbx_description
1 polymer ?
#
loop_
_entity_poly.entity_id
_entity_poly.type
_entity_poly.pdbx_seq_one_letter_code
_entity_poly.pdbx_strand_id
1 'polypeptide(L)'
;MTVDGGWGVDALLGGQTREHGDLDLAVPAHGLDRIVRTLRRAGFERYPRSDDTEFMFVMAAGAIDVDLHAFAFASDEQVASVGVAYPRAALTGHGAILGRPVRCIAADGVIRFHSGYEPDDDDLADVRAVAQAFDLPLLPEHRRSTKG
;
A
#
# COMPACT_ATOMS: atom_id res chain seq x y z
N MET A 1 10.83 -3.62 2.29
CA MET A 1 9.70 -3.28 1.41
C MET A 1 8.51 -4.13 1.80
N THR A 2 7.34 -3.55 1.69
CA THR A 2 6.02 -4.11 2.00
C THR A 2 5.09 -3.70 0.87
N VAL A 3 4.29 -4.62 0.35
CA VAL A 3 3.25 -4.32 -0.65
C VAL A 3 2.09 -3.64 0.05
N ASP A 4 1.67 -2.48 -0.44
CA ASP A 4 0.58 -1.70 0.11
C ASP A 4 -0.57 -1.59 -0.91
N GLY A 5 -1.60 -0.80 -0.59
CA GLY A 5 -2.71 -0.53 -1.49
C GLY A 5 -3.50 -1.77 -1.89
N GLY A 6 -4.10 -1.75 -3.08
CA GLY A 6 -4.98 -2.82 -3.55
C GLY A 6 -4.28 -4.18 -3.69
N TRP A 7 -3.02 -4.21 -4.16
CA TRP A 7 -2.24 -5.46 -4.18
C TRP A 7 -1.88 -5.96 -2.77
N GLY A 8 -1.76 -5.07 -1.79
CA GLY A 8 -1.56 -5.43 -0.38
C GLY A 8 -2.80 -6.12 0.20
N VAL A 9 -3.99 -5.60 -0.14
CA VAL A 9 -5.30 -6.19 0.19
C VAL A 9 -5.43 -7.59 -0.42
N ASP A 10 -5.19 -7.72 -1.71
CA ASP A 10 -5.31 -9.02 -2.40
C ASP A 10 -4.27 -10.03 -1.93
N ALA A 11 -3.09 -9.56 -1.51
CA ALA A 11 -2.11 -10.41 -0.85
C ALA A 11 -2.64 -10.96 0.48
N LEU A 12 -3.29 -10.14 1.31
CA LEU A 12 -3.91 -10.57 2.57
C LEU A 12 -5.03 -11.57 2.34
N LEU A 13 -5.86 -11.34 1.32
CA LEU A 13 -7.02 -12.18 0.98
C LEU A 13 -6.63 -13.46 0.22
N GLY A 14 -5.41 -13.50 -0.35
CA GLY A 14 -4.88 -14.65 -1.09
C GLY A 14 -5.51 -14.83 -2.47
N GLY A 15 -6.19 -13.82 -2.99
CA GLY A 15 -6.87 -13.84 -4.28
C GLY A 15 -7.11 -12.43 -4.80
N GLN A 16 -7.17 -12.28 -6.12
CA GLN A 16 -7.37 -10.99 -6.75
C GLN A 16 -8.85 -10.59 -6.69
N THR A 17 -9.18 -9.45 -6.10
CA THR A 17 -10.57 -8.98 -5.92
C THR A 17 -11.03 -8.00 -7.00
N ARG A 18 -10.09 -7.25 -7.60
CA ARG A 18 -10.32 -6.29 -8.70
C ARG A 18 -9.08 -6.11 -9.57
N GLU A 19 -9.22 -5.36 -10.66
CA GLU A 19 -8.07 -4.91 -11.43
C GLU A 19 -7.37 -3.76 -10.69
N HIS A 20 -6.03 -3.75 -10.72
CA HIS A 20 -5.19 -2.74 -10.09
C HIS A 20 -4.42 -1.96 -11.16
N GLY A 21 -4.46 -0.63 -11.10
CA GLY A 21 -3.76 0.25 -12.05
C GLY A 21 -2.27 0.45 -11.74
N ASP A 22 -1.88 0.21 -10.49
CA ASP A 22 -0.55 0.46 -9.95
C ASP A 22 -0.14 -0.62 -8.94
N LEU A 23 1.11 -0.50 -8.46
CA LEU A 23 1.66 -1.27 -7.35
C LEU A 23 2.27 -0.33 -6.33
N ASP A 24 1.65 -0.22 -5.16
CA ASP A 24 2.18 0.55 -4.04
C ASP A 24 3.21 -0.23 -3.23
N LEU A 25 4.36 0.38 -2.99
CA LEU A 25 5.43 -0.19 -2.18
C LEU A 25 5.84 0.76 -1.06
N ALA A 26 5.61 0.34 0.18
CA ALA A 26 6.23 0.94 1.34
C ALA A 26 7.69 0.47 1.45
N VAL A 27 8.66 1.38 1.34
CA VAL A 27 10.10 1.07 1.23
C VAL A 27 10.89 1.74 2.36
N PRO A 28 11.67 0.98 3.17
CA PRO A 28 12.64 1.61 4.06
C PRO A 28 13.63 2.47 3.26
N ALA A 29 13.85 3.72 3.66
CA ALA A 29 14.62 4.71 2.88
C ALA A 29 16.02 4.20 2.46
N HIS A 30 16.71 3.46 3.34
CA HIS A 30 18.01 2.84 3.04
C HIS A 30 17.97 1.80 1.89
N GLY A 31 16.79 1.29 1.55
CA GLY A 31 16.55 0.34 0.47
C GLY A 31 16.06 0.98 -0.84
N LEU A 32 15.68 2.26 -0.82
CA LEU A 32 15.04 2.94 -1.96
C LEU A 32 15.91 2.89 -3.23
N ASP A 33 17.19 3.23 -3.12
CA ASP A 33 18.14 3.19 -4.26
C ASP A 33 18.25 1.81 -4.90
N ARG A 34 18.12 0.74 -4.12
CA ARG A 34 18.14 -0.62 -4.63
C ARG A 34 16.87 -0.93 -5.41
N ILE A 35 15.71 -0.50 -4.92
CA ILE A 35 14.42 -0.67 -5.61
C ILE A 35 14.43 0.12 -6.92
N VAL A 36 14.79 1.41 -6.89
CA VAL A 36 14.86 2.27 -8.08
C VAL A 36 15.77 1.68 -9.15
N ARG A 37 16.98 1.21 -8.78
CA ARG A 37 17.89 0.57 -9.75
C ARG A 37 17.33 -0.73 -10.31
N THR A 38 16.57 -1.49 -9.53
CA THR A 38 15.93 -2.72 -9.99
C THR A 38 14.83 -2.41 -11.00
N LEU A 39 13.97 -1.44 -10.69
CA LEU A 39 12.92 -0.95 -11.59
C LEU A 39 13.49 -0.38 -12.89
N ARG A 40 14.54 0.45 -12.83
CA ARG A 40 15.23 0.96 -14.04
C ARG A 40 15.75 -0.15 -14.95
N ARG A 41 16.33 -1.22 -14.38
CA ARG A 41 16.79 -2.38 -15.17
C ARG A 41 15.65 -3.14 -15.82
N ALA A 42 14.44 -3.04 -15.27
CA ALA A 42 13.22 -3.59 -15.84
C ALA A 42 12.51 -2.64 -16.82
N GLY A 43 13.09 -1.46 -17.10
CA GLY A 43 12.56 -0.49 -18.07
C GLY A 43 11.62 0.56 -17.46
N PHE A 44 11.51 0.65 -16.14
CA PHE A 44 10.73 1.68 -15.48
C PHE A 44 11.52 2.99 -15.37
N GLU A 45 10.84 4.10 -15.61
CA GLU A 45 11.38 5.45 -15.49
C GLU A 45 10.56 6.28 -14.52
N ARG A 46 11.15 7.36 -13.98
CA ARG A 46 10.42 8.28 -13.11
C ARG A 46 9.29 8.92 -13.91
N TYR A 47 8.07 8.87 -13.40
CA TYR A 47 6.92 9.56 -13.97
C TYR A 47 6.55 10.74 -13.06
N PRO A 48 6.97 11.98 -13.40
CA PRO A 48 6.81 13.12 -12.50
C PRO A 48 5.34 13.48 -12.33
N ARG A 49 4.86 13.48 -11.08
CA ARG A 49 3.56 14.04 -10.69
C ARG A 49 3.76 15.34 -9.90
N SER A 50 2.70 16.15 -9.76
CA SER A 50 2.78 17.45 -9.07
C SER A 50 3.04 17.35 -7.57
N ASP A 51 2.73 16.18 -7.00
CA ASP A 51 2.83 15.82 -5.60
C ASP A 51 4.04 14.92 -5.29
N ASP A 52 4.90 14.66 -6.29
CA ASP A 52 6.16 13.93 -6.10
C ASP A 52 7.03 14.60 -5.03
N THR A 53 7.62 13.77 -4.18
CA THR A 53 8.67 14.16 -3.25
C THR A 53 9.90 13.27 -3.43
N GLU A 54 10.94 13.51 -2.63
CA GLU A 54 12.09 12.61 -2.54
C GLU A 54 11.69 11.21 -2.03
N PHE A 55 10.65 11.14 -1.19
CA PHE A 55 10.23 9.91 -0.50
C PHE A 55 8.87 9.37 -0.96
N MET A 56 8.21 9.98 -1.93
CA MET A 56 6.93 9.52 -2.46
C MET A 56 6.89 9.85 -3.94
N PHE A 57 6.82 8.84 -4.80
CA PHE A 57 6.85 9.05 -6.24
C PHE A 57 6.59 7.81 -7.07
N VAL A 58 6.23 8.05 -8.32
CA VAL A 58 5.92 6.97 -9.27
C VAL A 58 7.07 6.66 -10.21
N MET A 59 7.27 5.36 -10.45
CA MET A 59 8.03 4.83 -11.57
C MET A 59 7.10 4.07 -12.52
N ALA A 60 7.15 4.36 -13.81
CA ALA A 60 6.24 3.80 -14.81
C ALA A 60 6.98 3.06 -15.93
N ALA A 61 6.36 1.99 -16.43
CA ALA A 61 6.78 1.28 -17.64
C ALA A 61 5.54 0.91 -18.47
N GLY A 62 5.27 1.67 -19.55
CA GLY A 62 4.08 1.48 -20.36
C GLY A 62 2.81 1.87 -19.59
N ALA A 63 1.94 0.90 -19.32
CA ALA A 63 0.69 1.08 -18.56
C ALA A 63 0.80 0.56 -17.11
N ILE A 64 2.01 0.30 -16.63
CA ILE A 64 2.26 -0.23 -15.28
C ILE A 64 2.96 0.85 -14.46
N ASP A 65 2.30 1.29 -13.40
CA ASP A 65 2.84 2.24 -12.44
C ASP A 65 3.28 1.51 -11.16
N VAL A 66 4.35 2.00 -10.54
CA VAL A 66 4.82 1.56 -9.22
C VAL A 66 4.98 2.81 -8.37
N ASP A 67 4.13 2.96 -7.35
CA ASP A 67 4.24 4.05 -6.38
C ASP A 67 5.19 3.64 -5.25
N LEU A 68 6.18 4.49 -4.99
CA LEU A 68 7.23 4.25 -4.02
C LEU A 68 7.06 5.19 -2.84
N HIS A 69 6.58 4.65 -1.73
CA HIS A 69 6.44 5.36 -0.45
C HIS A 69 7.61 5.01 0.47
N ALA A 70 8.66 5.81 0.41
CA ALA A 70 9.82 5.64 1.26
C ALA A 70 9.61 6.19 2.67
N PHE A 71 10.12 5.48 3.68
CA PHE A 71 10.02 5.86 5.08
C PHE A 71 11.28 5.53 5.87
N ALA A 72 11.54 6.27 6.95
CA ALA A 72 12.54 5.90 7.95
C ALA A 72 12.02 6.17 9.38
N PHE A 73 12.33 5.26 10.29
CA PHE A 73 12.12 5.46 11.73
C PHE A 73 13.40 6.07 12.32
N ALA A 74 13.29 7.14 13.11
CA ALA A 74 14.47 7.71 13.77
C ALA A 74 14.90 6.92 15.02
N SER A 75 13.99 6.12 15.60
CA SER A 75 14.27 5.13 16.66
C SER A 75 13.17 4.04 16.73
N ASP A 76 12.89 3.47 17.90
CA ASP A 76 11.71 2.60 18.15
C ASP A 76 10.36 3.35 18.05
N GLU A 77 10.36 4.52 17.41
CA GLU A 77 9.16 5.29 17.06
C GLU A 77 8.12 4.38 16.40
N GLN A 78 6.89 4.49 16.90
CA GLN A 78 5.75 3.71 16.42
C GLN A 78 5.31 4.13 15.02
N VAL A 79 5.60 5.36 14.60
CA VAL A 79 5.28 5.93 13.28
C VAL A 79 6.56 6.52 12.69
N ALA A 80 6.76 6.41 11.37
CA ALA A 80 7.93 6.98 10.70
C ALA A 80 8.00 8.51 10.88
N SER A 81 9.21 9.02 11.15
CA SER A 81 9.49 10.45 11.35
C SER A 81 10.06 11.13 10.10
N VAL A 82 10.46 10.35 9.09
CA VAL A 82 10.95 10.84 7.79
C VAL A 82 10.26 10.08 6.66
N GLY A 83 9.86 10.81 5.62
CA GLY A 83 9.12 10.27 4.48
C GLY A 83 7.64 10.07 4.78
N VAL A 84 7.04 9.01 4.23
CA VAL A 84 5.63 8.70 4.44
C VAL A 84 5.40 8.11 5.84
N ALA A 85 4.36 8.59 6.52
CA ALA A 85 4.04 8.24 7.89
C ALA A 85 3.39 6.85 8.00
N TYR A 86 4.22 5.81 8.11
CA TYR A 86 3.76 4.44 8.35
C TYR A 86 3.83 4.07 9.83
N PRO A 87 2.73 3.61 10.45
CA PRO A 87 2.79 2.90 11.71
C PRO A 87 3.53 1.56 11.56
N ARG A 88 4.43 1.23 12.50
CA ARG A 88 5.17 -0.04 12.50
C ARG A 88 4.26 -1.25 12.44
N ALA A 89 3.14 -1.22 13.18
CA ALA A 89 2.15 -2.30 13.19
C ALA A 89 1.58 -2.57 11.79
N ALA A 90 1.36 -1.52 11.00
CA ALA A 90 0.84 -1.65 9.64
C ALA A 90 1.82 -2.38 8.70
N LEU A 91 3.13 -2.38 8.99
CA LEU A 91 4.16 -3.01 8.16
C LEU A 91 4.46 -4.48 8.53
N THR A 92 3.60 -5.12 9.33
CA THR A 92 3.80 -6.51 9.82
C THR A 92 2.98 -7.56 9.08
N GLY A 93 2.16 -7.16 8.10
CA GLY A 93 1.32 -8.06 7.33
C GLY A 93 2.11 -9.03 6.45
N HIS A 94 1.51 -10.20 6.23
CA HIS A 94 2.03 -11.25 5.36
C HIS A 94 0.88 -11.85 4.58
N GLY A 95 1.14 -12.12 3.29
CA GLY A 95 0.14 -12.61 2.36
C GLY A 95 0.80 -13.30 1.17
N ALA A 96 0.02 -13.56 0.12
CA ALA A 96 0.53 -14.16 -1.10
C ALA A 96 -0.11 -13.56 -2.35
N ILE A 97 0.72 -13.24 -3.36
CA ILE A 97 0.28 -12.85 -4.69
C ILE A 97 0.61 -13.99 -5.65
N LEU A 98 -0.39 -14.55 -6.32
CA LEU A 98 -0.24 -15.72 -7.22
C LEU A 98 0.50 -16.89 -6.53
N GLY A 99 0.20 -17.14 -5.25
CA GLY A 99 0.84 -18.16 -4.43
C GLY A 99 2.28 -17.85 -3.99
N ARG A 100 2.83 -16.67 -4.34
CA ARG A 100 4.16 -16.23 -3.91
C ARG A 100 4.05 -15.45 -2.61
N PRO A 101 4.69 -15.88 -1.51
CA PRO A 101 4.66 -15.15 -0.25
C PRO A 101 5.26 -13.75 -0.37
N VAL A 102 4.57 -12.76 0.19
CA VAL A 102 5.01 -11.36 0.25
C VAL A 102 4.78 -10.79 1.65
N ARG A 103 5.59 -9.81 2.04
CA ARG A 103 5.19 -8.87 3.10
C ARG A 103 4.21 -7.88 2.50
N CYS A 104 3.08 -7.70 3.14
CA CYS A 104 2.07 -6.73 2.75
C CYS A 104 1.63 -5.91 3.96
N ILE A 105 0.80 -4.90 3.73
CA ILE A 105 0.21 -4.13 4.80
C ILE A 105 -0.61 -5.05 5.72
N ALA A 106 -0.63 -4.77 7.03
CA ALA A 106 -1.44 -5.51 7.98
C ALA A 106 -2.92 -5.17 7.81
N ALA A 107 -3.81 -6.12 8.14
CA ALA A 107 -5.25 -5.97 7.97
C ALA A 107 -5.83 -4.76 8.72
N ASP A 108 -5.34 -4.47 9.93
CA ASP A 108 -5.72 -3.28 10.69
C ASP A 108 -5.16 -1.99 10.07
N GLY A 109 -4.02 -2.08 9.38
CA GLY A 109 -3.43 -1.01 8.57
C GLY A 109 -4.34 -0.57 7.43
N VAL A 110 -4.90 -1.53 6.67
CA VAL A 110 -5.87 -1.24 5.58
C VAL A 110 -7.02 -0.39 6.10
N ILE A 111 -7.67 -0.81 7.19
CA ILE A 111 -8.82 -0.09 7.76
C ILE A 111 -8.44 1.34 8.17
N ARG A 112 -7.25 1.53 8.75
CA ARG A 112 -6.81 2.85 9.25
C ARG A 112 -6.36 3.79 8.13
N PHE A 113 -5.80 3.29 7.04
CA PHE A 113 -5.34 4.16 5.96
C PHE A 113 -6.50 4.79 5.18
N HIS A 114 -7.64 4.10 5.11
CA HIS A 114 -8.87 4.64 4.54
C HIS A 114 -9.71 5.46 5.54
N SER A 115 -9.16 5.87 6.70
CA SER A 115 -9.90 6.67 7.72
C SER A 115 -9.56 8.16 7.72
N GLY A 116 -8.75 8.63 6.76
CA GLY A 116 -8.21 10.01 6.72
C GLY A 116 -8.77 10.90 5.60
N TYR A 117 -9.60 10.35 4.72
CA TYR A 117 -10.19 11.03 3.57
C TYR A 117 -11.55 10.38 3.24
N GLU A 118 -12.33 10.96 2.31
CA GLU A 118 -13.58 10.34 1.86
C GLU A 118 -13.24 9.16 0.93
N PRO A 119 -13.46 7.89 1.34
CA PRO A 119 -13.06 6.73 0.57
C PRO A 119 -13.95 6.57 -0.67
N ASP A 120 -13.37 6.08 -1.76
CA ASP A 120 -14.14 5.72 -2.96
C ASP A 120 -14.75 4.31 -2.86
N ASP A 121 -15.41 3.86 -3.94
CA ASP A 121 -16.06 2.54 -3.95
C ASP A 121 -15.07 1.37 -3.85
N ASP A 122 -13.86 1.52 -4.40
CA ASP A 122 -12.81 0.50 -4.33
C ASP A 122 -12.22 0.44 -2.92
N ASP A 123 -11.94 1.59 -2.31
CA ASP A 123 -11.50 1.69 -0.91
C ASP A 123 -12.52 1.02 0.03
N LEU A 124 -13.82 1.30 -0.16
CA LEU A 124 -14.88 0.71 0.65
C LEU A 124 -15.00 -0.79 0.43
N ALA A 125 -14.78 -1.28 -0.79
CA ALA A 125 -14.79 -2.71 -1.10
C ALA A 125 -13.61 -3.42 -0.43
N ASP A 126 -12.40 -2.86 -0.55
CA ASP A 126 -11.17 -3.39 0.03
C ASP A 126 -11.27 -3.47 1.57
N VAL A 127 -11.69 -2.37 2.21
CA VAL A 127 -11.89 -2.32 3.67
C VAL A 127 -12.92 -3.35 4.15
N ARG A 128 -14.03 -3.52 3.43
CA ARG A 128 -15.06 -4.53 3.79
C ARG A 128 -14.54 -5.95 3.65
N ALA A 129 -13.85 -6.26 2.56
CA ALA A 129 -13.31 -7.58 2.31
C ALA A 129 -12.30 -7.97 3.40
N VAL A 130 -11.38 -7.07 3.74
CA VAL A 130 -10.40 -7.28 4.81
C VAL A 130 -11.07 -7.37 6.18
N ALA A 131 -12.00 -6.47 6.49
CA ALA A 131 -12.72 -6.51 7.77
C ALA A 131 -13.47 -7.83 7.96
N GLN A 132 -14.13 -8.32 6.92
CA GLN A 132 -14.82 -9.61 6.95
C GLN A 132 -13.85 -10.79 7.09
N ALA A 133 -12.74 -10.82 6.35
CA ALA A 133 -11.81 -11.93 6.35
C ALA A 133 -11.03 -12.06 7.68
N PHE A 134 -10.77 -10.94 8.36
CA PHE A 134 -9.96 -10.88 9.59
C PHE A 134 -10.76 -10.62 10.86
N ASP A 135 -12.10 -10.61 10.79
CA ASP A 135 -13.01 -10.32 11.92
C ASP A 135 -12.67 -8.97 12.60
N LEU A 136 -12.46 -7.94 11.79
CA LEU A 136 -12.11 -6.59 12.26
C LEU A 136 -13.32 -5.65 12.18
N PRO A 137 -13.44 -4.70 13.13
CA PRO A 137 -14.52 -3.73 13.11
C PRO A 137 -14.30 -2.69 12.00
N LEU A 138 -15.36 -2.42 11.22
CA LEU A 138 -15.41 -1.26 10.34
C LEU A 138 -15.51 0.04 11.15
N LEU A 139 -14.79 1.07 10.73
CA LEU A 139 -14.99 2.42 11.27
C LEU A 139 -16.27 3.04 10.69
N PRO A 140 -16.91 4.01 11.39
CA PRO A 140 -18.18 4.60 10.97
C PRO A 140 -18.22 5.08 9.51
N GLU A 141 -17.14 5.69 9.03
CA GLU A 141 -16.93 6.19 7.68
C GLU A 141 -17.00 5.09 6.61
N HIS A 142 -16.59 3.85 6.93
CA HIS A 142 -16.59 2.70 6.01
C HIS A 142 -17.94 1.98 5.92
N ARG A 143 -18.88 2.32 6.81
CA ARG A 143 -20.19 1.64 6.89
C ARG A 143 -21.21 2.14 5.87
N ARG A 144 -20.90 3.19 5.10
CA ARG A 144 -21.85 3.76 4.13
C ARG A 144 -22.13 2.74 3.02
N SER A 145 -23.38 2.25 2.94
CA SER A 145 -23.81 1.39 1.85
C SER A 145 -23.59 2.10 0.51
N THR A 146 -23.01 1.41 -0.47
CA THR A 146 -23.14 1.80 -1.87
C THR A 146 -24.64 1.97 -2.14
N LYS A 147 -25.04 3.14 -2.64
CA LYS A 147 -26.39 3.28 -3.18
C LYS A 147 -26.43 2.36 -4.40
N GLY A 148 -27.30 1.34 -4.33
CA GLY A 148 -27.57 0.44 -5.46
C GLY A 148 -28.22 1.14 -6.64
#